data_AF-A0A8B9H2T3-F1
#
_entry.id   AF-A0A8B9H2T3-F1
#
_cell.length_a   1.000
_cell.length_b   1.000
_cell.length_c   1.000
_cell.angle_alpha   90.00
_cell.angle_beta   90.00
_cell.angle_gamma   90.00
#
_symmetry.space_group_name_H-M   'P 1'
#
loop_
_entity.id
_entity.type
_entity.pdbx_description
1 polymer ?
#
loop_
_entity_poly.entity_id
_entity_poly.type
_entity_poly.pdbx_seq_one_letter_code
_entity_poly.pdbx_strand_id
1 'polypeptide(L)'
;MSDGGSSRDGSLFGGNGNFSSLCPNGSEWVWNGLGECAQDARDLSSVILGLLSIVCFMVSSFPQYYKSCKTGNMDSALSIWFLLLWLAGDSCNLIGSFLADQLPLQTYTAVYYVCADLVMLSMYGYYSLPLRCTLCALICNVIYLLYTSSVLKDCAFSAVQPFTTKEIIGFTIGSASSLLYLCSRLPQMYMNFRRKSTEGVSYFLFALVILGNITYGLSVLLKNPEHGQGEGSYIIHHLPWLIGSLGTLSLDLLVSFYSQKIIHLLILR
;
A
#
# COMPACT_ATOMS: atom_id res chain seq x y z
N MET A 1 36.09 -8.22 25.41
CA MET A 1 35.31 -7.49 24.38
C MET A 1 35.17 -8.42 23.20
N SER A 2 33.98 -8.97 22.99
CA SER A 2 33.70 -9.85 21.86
C SER A 2 32.73 -9.12 20.95
N ASP A 3 33.18 -8.91 19.71
CA ASP A 3 32.42 -8.34 18.60
C ASP A 3 31.18 -9.20 18.29
N GLY A 4 30.01 -8.56 18.27
CA GLY A 4 28.73 -9.16 17.90
C GLY A 4 28.16 -8.50 16.65
N GLY A 5 28.84 -8.68 15.52
CA GLY A 5 28.31 -8.33 14.20
C GLY A 5 27.18 -9.30 13.83
N SER A 6 25.93 -8.85 13.94
CA SER A 6 24.76 -9.57 13.42
C SER A 6 24.54 -9.19 11.96
N SER A 7 25.26 -9.85 11.06
CA SER A 7 24.97 -9.85 9.64
C SER A 7 23.59 -10.48 9.41
N ARG A 8 22.60 -9.68 9.00
CA ARG A 8 21.31 -10.13 8.50
C ARG A 8 21.52 -10.80 7.15
N ASP A 9 21.48 -12.13 7.12
CA ASP A 9 21.43 -12.89 5.87
C ASP A 9 20.08 -12.65 5.19
N GLY A 10 20.12 -12.02 4.02
CA GLY A 10 18.98 -11.77 3.13
C GLY A 10 18.47 -13.04 2.45
N SER A 11 17.91 -13.97 3.23
CA SER A 11 17.28 -15.18 2.70
C SER A 11 15.76 -15.00 2.64
N LEU A 12 15.26 -14.96 1.40
CA LEU A 12 13.84 -14.92 1.03
C LEU A 12 13.06 -16.21 1.38
N PHE A 13 13.68 -17.14 2.12
CA PHE A 13 13.09 -18.37 2.61
C PHE A 13 13.77 -18.77 3.92
N GLY A 14 13.00 -18.79 5.01
CA GLY A 14 13.28 -19.49 6.27
C GLY A 14 14.73 -19.50 6.75
N GLY A 15 15.14 -18.46 7.47
CA GLY A 15 16.38 -18.51 8.23
C GLY A 15 16.33 -19.68 9.23
N ASN A 16 17.37 -20.51 9.23
CA ASN A 16 17.66 -21.65 10.12
C ASN A 16 17.81 -21.27 11.61
N GLY A 17 17.10 -20.24 12.09
CA GLY A 17 17.04 -19.89 13.48
C GLY A 17 16.01 -20.75 14.21
N ASN A 18 16.39 -21.34 15.33
CA ASN A 18 15.46 -22.13 16.14
C ASN A 18 14.37 -21.19 16.69
N PHE A 19 13.09 -21.47 16.44
CA PHE A 19 11.95 -20.66 16.90
C PHE A 19 12.05 -20.30 18.39
N SER A 20 12.46 -21.28 19.20
CA SER A 20 12.65 -21.12 20.65
C SER A 20 13.73 -20.08 21.03
N SER A 21 14.66 -19.76 20.14
CA SER A 21 15.73 -18.77 20.37
C SER A 21 15.40 -17.36 19.87
N LEU A 22 14.71 -17.25 18.72
CA LEU A 22 14.42 -15.96 18.10
C LEU A 22 13.05 -15.38 18.47
N CYS A 23 12.10 -16.24 18.84
CA CYS A 23 10.75 -15.86 19.21
C CYS A 23 10.25 -16.69 20.41
N PRO A 24 10.92 -16.61 21.58
CA PRO A 24 10.51 -17.39 22.74
C PRO A 24 9.07 -17.03 23.15
N ASN A 25 8.25 -18.06 23.40
CA ASN A 25 6.82 -17.95 23.72
C ASN A 25 5.97 -17.22 22.69
N GLY A 26 6.45 -17.10 21.44
CA GLY A 26 5.68 -16.50 20.37
C GLY A 26 4.60 -17.40 19.78
N SER A 27 3.84 -16.86 18.83
CA SER A 27 2.87 -17.63 18.07
C SER A 27 3.52 -18.36 16.87
N GLU A 28 3.48 -19.70 16.88
CA GLU A 28 4.09 -20.52 15.83
C GLU A 28 3.46 -20.30 14.44
N TRP A 29 2.14 -20.09 14.37
CA TRP A 29 1.47 -19.88 13.07
C TRP A 29 1.87 -18.55 12.44
N VAL A 30 2.12 -17.52 13.26
CA VAL A 30 2.59 -16.21 12.79
C VAL A 30 4.02 -16.34 12.29
N TRP A 31 4.87 -17.03 13.04
CA TRP A 31 6.26 -17.26 12.65
C TRP A 31 6.38 -18.05 11.35
N ASN A 32 5.71 -19.21 11.26
CA ASN A 32 5.80 -20.08 10.09
C ASN A 32 5.04 -19.53 8.87
N GLY A 33 3.92 -18.83 9.10
CA GLY A 33 3.04 -18.35 8.03
C GLY A 33 3.41 -16.96 7.51
N LEU A 34 3.77 -16.04 8.41
CA LEU A 34 4.03 -14.64 8.08
C LEU A 34 5.52 -14.27 8.19
N GLY A 35 6.36 -15.12 8.77
CA GLY A 35 7.79 -14.85 8.93
C GLY A 35 8.09 -13.76 9.97
N GLU A 36 7.15 -13.49 10.87
CA GLU A 36 7.31 -12.49 11.92
C GLU A 36 7.12 -13.08 13.32
N CYS A 37 7.77 -12.49 14.31
CA CYS A 37 7.58 -12.86 15.70
C CYS A 37 6.42 -12.06 16.32
N ALA A 38 5.55 -12.76 17.06
CA ALA A 38 4.49 -12.16 17.86
C ALA A 38 4.48 -12.83 19.24
N GLN A 39 5.03 -12.12 20.24
CA GLN A 39 5.27 -12.68 21.59
C GLN A 39 4.17 -12.35 22.59
N ASP A 40 3.53 -11.20 22.43
CA ASP A 40 2.51 -10.72 23.35
C ASP A 40 1.19 -10.42 22.64
N ALA A 41 0.18 -10.05 23.44
CA ALA A 41 -1.13 -9.70 22.92
C ALA A 41 -1.08 -8.44 22.02
N ARG A 42 -0.09 -7.57 22.20
CA ARG A 42 0.09 -6.33 21.44
C ARG A 42 0.56 -6.64 20.01
N ASP A 43 1.59 -7.45 19.86
CA ASP A 43 2.05 -7.95 18.56
C ASP A 43 0.99 -8.80 17.86
N LEU A 44 0.30 -9.69 18.60
CA LEU A 44 -0.76 -10.48 18.01
C LEU A 44 -1.93 -9.60 17.52
N SER A 45 -2.28 -8.55 18.26
CA SER A 45 -3.30 -7.58 17.84
C SER A 45 -2.87 -6.83 16.58
N SER A 46 -1.58 -6.46 16.48
CA SER A 46 -1.01 -5.87 15.27
C SER A 46 -1.23 -6.78 14.05
N VAL A 47 -0.87 -8.06 14.16
CA VAL A 47 -1.04 -9.04 13.07
C VAL A 47 -2.50 -9.20 12.67
N ILE A 48 -3.40 -9.39 13.63
CA ILE A 48 -4.83 -9.60 13.36
C ILE A 48 -5.45 -8.37 12.66
N LEU A 49 -5.10 -7.16 13.11
CA LEU A 49 -5.58 -5.91 12.50
C LEU A 49 -5.02 -5.72 11.10
N GLY A 50 -3.76 -6.09 10.85
CA GLY A 50 -3.16 -6.07 9.52
C GLY A 50 -3.86 -7.03 8.56
N LEU A 51 -4.15 -8.27 8.99
CA LEU A 51 -4.91 -9.24 8.19
C LEU A 51 -6.35 -8.77 7.92
N LEU A 52 -7.01 -8.20 8.93
CA LEU A 52 -8.35 -7.64 8.77
C LEU A 52 -8.35 -6.49 7.74
N SER A 53 -7.31 -5.66 7.75
CA SER A 53 -7.13 -4.59 6.77
C SER A 53 -7.10 -5.13 5.34
N ILE A 54 -6.27 -6.15 5.09
CA ILE A 54 -6.16 -6.80 3.77
C ILE A 54 -7.53 -7.32 3.32
N VAL A 55 -8.26 -8.01 4.19
CA VAL A 55 -9.61 -8.52 3.89
C VAL A 55 -10.57 -7.38 3.55
N CYS A 56 -10.55 -6.27 4.30
CA CYS A 56 -11.38 -5.12 4.02
C CYS A 56 -11.10 -4.54 2.63
N PHE A 57 -9.84 -4.39 2.25
CA PHE A 57 -9.45 -3.92 0.92
C PHE A 57 -9.88 -4.88 -0.18
N MET A 58 -9.68 -6.20 -0.01
CA MET A 58 -10.12 -7.22 -0.97
C MET A 58 -11.64 -7.17 -1.22
N VAL A 59 -12.42 -7.14 -0.13
CA VAL A 59 -13.89 -7.11 -0.23
C VAL A 59 -14.37 -5.78 -0.83
N SER A 60 -13.68 -4.67 -0.56
CA SER A 60 -14.04 -3.37 -1.15
C SER A 60 -13.82 -3.31 -2.66
N SER A 61 -12.78 -3.99 -3.17
CA SER A 61 -12.42 -3.99 -4.60
C SER A 61 -13.32 -4.92 -5.43
N PHE A 62 -13.81 -6.03 -4.85
CA PHE A 62 -14.55 -7.05 -5.58
C PHE A 62 -15.79 -6.54 -6.35
N PRO A 63 -16.65 -5.68 -5.77
CA PRO A 63 -17.81 -5.16 -6.49
C PRO A 63 -17.43 -4.26 -7.67
N GLN A 64 -16.27 -3.58 -7.60
CA GLN A 64 -15.76 -2.81 -8.73
C GLN A 64 -15.38 -3.74 -9.87
N TYR A 65 -14.71 -4.87 -9.59
CA TYR A 65 -14.37 -5.87 -10.61
C TYR A 65 -15.63 -6.48 -11.22
N TYR A 66 -16.59 -6.89 -10.38
CA TYR A 66 -17.85 -7.47 -10.83
C TYR A 66 -18.65 -6.49 -11.70
N LYS A 67 -18.78 -5.23 -11.28
CA LYS A 67 -19.49 -4.22 -12.04
C LYS A 67 -18.81 -3.95 -13.37
N SER A 68 -17.49 -3.84 -13.40
CA SER A 68 -16.71 -3.70 -14.64
C SER A 68 -16.96 -4.86 -15.61
N CYS A 69 -16.98 -6.11 -15.14
CA CYS A 69 -17.30 -7.28 -15.98
C CYS A 69 -18.73 -7.25 -16.51
N LYS A 70 -19.69 -6.72 -15.74
CA LYS A 70 -21.10 -6.71 -16.12
C LYS A 70 -21.48 -5.56 -17.06
N THR A 71 -20.92 -4.37 -16.84
CA THR A 71 -21.28 -3.17 -17.61
C THR A 71 -20.34 -2.91 -18.78
N GLY A 72 -19.12 -3.43 -18.74
CA GLY A 72 -18.11 -3.23 -19.78
C GLY A 72 -17.69 -1.78 -19.98
N ASN A 73 -18.02 -0.87 -19.06
CA ASN A 73 -17.78 0.57 -19.20
C ASN A 73 -17.06 1.11 -17.94
N MET A 74 -15.72 1.09 -17.97
CA MET A 74 -14.87 1.43 -16.81
C MET A 74 -14.54 2.93 -16.69
N ASP A 75 -14.42 3.64 -17.82
CA ASP A 75 -14.17 5.10 -17.91
C ASP A 75 -15.23 5.95 -17.18
N SER A 76 -16.44 5.42 -17.09
CA SER A 76 -17.58 6.02 -16.42
C SER A 76 -17.45 5.91 -14.90
N ALA A 77 -16.75 4.90 -14.38
CA ALA A 77 -16.62 4.67 -12.94
C ALA A 77 -15.34 5.26 -12.33
N LEU A 78 -14.18 5.12 -12.99
CA LEU A 78 -12.87 5.51 -12.45
C LEU A 78 -12.05 6.27 -13.49
N SER A 79 -11.29 7.27 -13.02
CA SER A 79 -10.35 8.02 -13.86
C SER A 79 -9.11 7.18 -14.20
N ILE A 80 -8.68 7.19 -15.46
CA ILE A 80 -7.42 6.53 -15.86
C ILE A 80 -6.21 7.12 -15.13
N TRP A 81 -6.19 8.44 -14.89
CA TRP A 81 -5.12 9.10 -14.15
C TRP A 81 -5.08 8.69 -12.68
N PHE A 82 -6.25 8.40 -12.10
CA PHE A 82 -6.35 7.85 -10.76
C PHE A 82 -5.70 6.46 -10.69
N LEU A 83 -6.03 5.57 -11.64
CA LEU A 83 -5.46 4.22 -11.68
C LEU A 83 -3.94 4.21 -11.94
N LEU A 84 -3.44 5.08 -12.81
CA LEU A 84 -1.99 5.18 -13.09
C LEU A 84 -1.20 5.71 -11.89
N LEU A 85 -1.75 6.70 -11.17
CA LEU A 85 -1.13 7.21 -9.94
C LEU A 85 -1.18 6.18 -8.82
N TRP A 86 -2.23 5.36 -8.76
CA TRP A 86 -2.33 4.27 -7.79
C TRP A 86 -1.27 3.20 -8.05
N LEU A 87 -1.15 2.71 -9.30
CA LEU A 87 -0.15 1.72 -9.66
C LEU A 87 1.27 2.23 -9.38
N ALA A 88 1.53 3.50 -9.72
CA ALA A 88 2.83 4.12 -9.43
C ALA A 88 3.08 4.19 -7.91
N GLY A 89 2.07 4.58 -7.13
CA GLY A 89 2.11 4.58 -5.67
C GLY A 89 2.39 3.19 -5.09
N ASP A 90 1.68 2.16 -5.54
CA ASP A 90 1.82 0.77 -5.08
C ASP A 90 3.18 0.17 -5.47
N SER A 91 3.67 0.50 -6.67
CA SER A 91 5.00 0.08 -7.10
C SER A 91 6.10 0.70 -6.24
N CYS A 92 6.00 2.01 -5.96
CA CYS A 92 6.90 2.67 -5.02
C CYS A 92 6.75 2.12 -3.59
N ASN A 93 5.53 1.81 -3.15
CA ASN A 93 5.29 1.22 -1.83
C ASN A 93 6.02 -0.12 -1.69
N LEU A 94 5.89 -0.99 -2.70
CA LEU A 94 6.54 -2.30 -2.72
C LEU A 94 8.07 -2.19 -2.72
N ILE A 95 8.63 -1.37 -3.60
CA ILE A 95 10.08 -1.15 -3.67
C ILE A 95 10.59 -0.56 -2.35
N GLY A 96 9.85 0.43 -1.82
CA GLY A 96 10.17 1.07 -0.54
C GLY A 96 10.15 0.09 0.62
N SER A 97 9.16 -0.80 0.69
CA SER A 97 9.02 -1.76 1.79
C SER A 97 10.13 -2.81 1.78
N PHE A 98 10.51 -3.31 0.60
CA PHE A 98 11.64 -4.23 0.46
C PHE A 98 12.99 -3.57 0.80
N LEU A 99 13.17 -2.30 0.42
CA LEU A 99 14.43 -1.59 0.66
C LEU A 99 14.58 -1.12 2.11
N ALA A 100 13.46 -0.75 2.75
CA ALA A 100 13.44 -0.34 4.16
C ALA A 100 13.31 -1.52 5.14
N ASP A 101 13.44 -2.77 4.65
CA ASP A 101 13.33 -4.00 5.45
C ASP A 101 12.10 -3.99 6.36
N GLN A 102 10.96 -3.58 5.78
CA GLN A 102 9.70 -3.43 6.47
C GLN A 102 9.08 -4.77 6.89
N LEU A 103 8.14 -4.70 7.83
CA LEU A 103 7.38 -5.85 8.35
C LEU A 103 6.90 -6.75 7.20
N PRO A 104 7.07 -8.10 7.29
CA PRO A 104 6.68 -9.02 6.23
C PRO A 104 5.25 -8.84 5.75
N LEU A 105 4.31 -8.64 6.67
CA LEU A 105 2.90 -8.41 6.35
C LEU A 105 2.68 -7.13 5.52
N GLN A 106 3.45 -6.05 5.76
CA GLN A 106 3.37 -4.82 4.95
C GLN A 106 3.88 -5.07 3.53
N THR A 107 4.97 -5.82 3.41
CA THR A 107 5.54 -6.19 2.10
C THR A 107 4.59 -7.11 1.31
N TYR A 108 3.99 -8.12 1.95
CA TYR A 108 2.98 -8.97 1.30
C TYR A 108 1.75 -8.18 0.85
N THR A 109 1.31 -7.23 1.66
CA THR A 109 0.21 -6.33 1.32
C THR A 109 0.55 -5.46 0.11
N ALA A 110 1.78 -4.93 0.03
CA ALA A 110 2.23 -4.13 -1.11
C ALA A 110 2.29 -4.96 -2.41
N VAL A 111 2.71 -6.23 -2.34
CA VAL A 111 2.66 -7.15 -3.49
C VAL A 111 1.22 -7.32 -3.97
N TYR A 112 0.30 -7.58 -3.04
CA TYR A 112 -1.11 -7.75 -3.34
C TYR A 112 -1.69 -6.51 -4.05
N TYR A 113 -1.38 -5.30 -3.58
CA TYR A 113 -1.88 -4.07 -4.20
C TYR A 113 -1.39 -3.87 -5.63
N VAL A 114 -0.09 -4.07 -5.89
CA VAL A 114 0.44 -4.01 -7.27
C VAL A 114 -0.26 -5.02 -8.18
N CYS A 115 -0.49 -6.25 -7.72
CA CYS A 115 -1.22 -7.24 -8.49
C CYS A 115 -2.67 -6.83 -8.76
N ALA A 116 -3.37 -6.31 -7.75
CA ALA A 116 -4.74 -5.84 -7.86
C ALA A 116 -4.88 -4.67 -8.87
N ASP A 117 -3.92 -3.76 -8.88
CA ASP A 117 -3.87 -2.62 -9.79
C ASP A 117 -3.59 -3.02 -11.23
N LEU A 118 -2.68 -3.97 -11.46
CA LEU A 118 -2.43 -4.53 -12.79
C LEU A 118 -3.66 -5.25 -13.35
N VAL A 119 -4.40 -5.99 -12.51
CA VAL A 119 -5.68 -6.59 -12.91
C VAL A 119 -6.68 -5.51 -13.31
N MET A 120 -6.81 -4.45 -12.50
CA MET A 120 -7.71 -3.33 -12.80
C MET A 120 -7.36 -2.58 -14.08
N LEU A 121 -6.08 -2.26 -14.30
CA LEU A 121 -5.63 -1.60 -15.51
C LEU A 121 -5.80 -2.48 -16.74
N SER A 122 -5.60 -3.79 -16.60
CA SER A 122 -5.85 -4.76 -17.68
C SER A 122 -7.33 -4.79 -18.07
N MET A 123 -8.23 -4.83 -17.07
CA MET A 123 -9.67 -4.73 -17.31
C MET A 123 -10.04 -3.39 -17.96
N TYR A 124 -9.46 -2.27 -17.51
CA TYR A 124 -9.71 -0.95 -18.10
C TYR A 124 -9.29 -0.93 -19.57
N GLY A 125 -8.09 -1.43 -19.88
CA GLY A 125 -7.59 -1.51 -21.25
C GLY A 125 -8.45 -2.40 -22.15
N TYR A 126 -8.91 -3.53 -21.64
CA TYR A 126 -9.78 -4.46 -22.37
C TYR A 126 -11.14 -3.84 -22.74
N TYR A 127 -11.76 -3.12 -21.81
CA TYR A 127 -13.11 -2.58 -21.98
C TYR A 127 -13.17 -1.15 -22.57
N SER A 128 -12.12 -0.34 -22.41
CA SER A 128 -12.13 1.08 -22.82
C SER A 128 -11.22 1.43 -24.00
N LEU A 129 -10.30 0.55 -24.45
CA LEU A 129 -9.42 0.87 -25.58
C LEU A 129 -9.81 0.10 -26.86
N PRO A 130 -9.99 0.78 -28.01
CA PRO A 130 -10.28 0.12 -29.28
C PRO A 130 -9.08 -0.69 -29.78
N LEU A 131 -9.05 -1.99 -29.45
CA LEU A 131 -8.33 -3.17 -30.00
C LEU A 131 -6.93 -3.07 -30.68
N ARG A 132 -6.25 -1.92 -30.65
CA ARG A 132 -4.97 -1.71 -31.38
C ARG A 132 -3.76 -1.53 -30.46
N CYS A 133 -3.95 -1.36 -29.15
CA CYS A 133 -2.88 -1.08 -28.19
C CYS A 133 -2.59 -2.18 -27.16
N THR A 134 -3.28 -3.33 -27.20
CA THR A 134 -3.12 -4.39 -26.20
C THR A 134 -1.73 -5.05 -26.26
N LEU A 135 -1.11 -5.10 -27.43
CA LEU A 135 0.25 -5.62 -27.61
C LEU A 135 1.31 -4.64 -27.10
N CYS A 136 1.16 -3.32 -27.35
CA CYS A 136 2.07 -2.30 -26.83
C CYS A 136 1.98 -2.11 -25.31
N ALA A 137 0.78 -2.20 -24.71
CA ALA A 137 0.63 -2.09 -23.26
C ALA A 137 1.22 -3.29 -22.51
N LEU A 138 1.07 -4.51 -23.03
CA LEU A 138 1.66 -5.71 -22.44
C LEU A 138 3.19 -5.71 -22.56
N ILE A 139 3.71 -5.31 -23.73
CA ILE A 139 5.15 -5.17 -23.99
C ILE A 139 5.74 -4.04 -23.13
N CYS A 140 5.06 -2.90 -22.95
CA CYS A 140 5.51 -1.85 -22.04
C CYS A 140 5.50 -2.26 -20.57
N ASN A 141 4.53 -3.06 -20.11
CA ASN A 141 4.52 -3.55 -18.73
C ASN A 141 5.62 -4.59 -18.47
N VAL A 142 5.88 -5.50 -19.41
CA VAL A 142 6.99 -6.46 -19.31
C VAL A 142 8.35 -5.76 -19.45
N ILE A 143 8.49 -4.80 -20.36
CA ILE A 143 9.71 -3.99 -20.50
C ILE A 143 9.91 -3.07 -19.28
N TYR A 144 8.86 -2.52 -18.68
CA TYR A 144 8.95 -1.73 -17.44
C TYR A 144 9.35 -2.61 -16.25
N LEU A 145 8.81 -3.83 -16.14
CA LEU A 145 9.21 -4.82 -15.12
C LEU A 145 10.68 -5.23 -15.27
N LEU A 146 11.14 -5.40 -16.52
CA LEU A 146 12.55 -5.70 -16.84
C LEU A 146 13.45 -4.46 -16.67
N TYR A 147 12.95 -3.25 -16.93
CA TYR A 147 13.69 -2.00 -16.75
C TYR A 147 13.83 -1.62 -15.27
N THR A 148 12.82 -1.89 -14.43
CA THR A 148 12.91 -1.74 -12.97
C THR A 148 13.92 -2.68 -12.33
N SER A 149 14.24 -3.81 -12.98
CA SER A 149 15.35 -4.67 -12.56
C SER A 149 16.74 -4.14 -12.97
N SER A 150 16.80 -3.04 -13.74
CA SER A 150 18.04 -2.48 -14.31
C SER A 150 18.29 -0.99 -14.03
N VAL A 151 17.40 -0.28 -13.30
CA VAL A 151 17.56 1.17 -12.98
C VAL A 151 17.67 1.44 -11.47
N LEU A 152 18.66 0.83 -10.86
CA LEU A 152 19.33 1.40 -9.67
C LEU A 152 20.81 1.56 -10.01
N LYS A 153 21.10 2.53 -10.87
CA LYS A 153 22.47 3.06 -11.02
C LYS A 153 22.43 4.59 -10.94
N ASP A 154 23.12 5.06 -9.90
CA ASP A 154 23.66 6.39 -9.62
C ASP A 154 22.72 7.60 -9.54
N CYS A 155 22.56 8.13 -8.32
CA CYS A 155 22.92 9.54 -8.02
C CYS A 155 23.07 9.73 -6.49
N ALA A 156 24.16 10.38 -6.08
CA ALA A 156 24.59 10.55 -4.70
C ALA A 156 24.37 11.98 -4.17
N PHE A 157 24.10 12.14 -2.87
CA PHE A 157 24.57 13.26 -2.03
C PHE A 157 24.58 12.87 -0.53
N SER A 158 25.53 13.42 0.24
CA SER A 158 26.12 12.85 1.46
C SER A 158 25.58 13.34 2.82
N ALA A 159 25.81 12.46 3.81
CA ALA A 159 26.16 12.65 5.23
C ALA A 159 25.08 12.90 6.32
N VAL A 160 24.83 11.87 7.17
CA VAL A 160 24.99 11.72 8.65
C VAL A 160 24.36 10.34 9.07
N GLN A 161 24.89 9.62 10.09
CA GLN A 161 24.61 8.18 10.43
C GLN A 161 23.57 7.96 11.58
N PRO A 162 22.95 6.76 11.79
CA PRO A 162 22.85 5.56 10.95
C PRO A 162 21.38 5.09 10.69
N PHE A 163 20.89 5.26 9.47
CA PHE A 163 20.06 4.28 8.76
C PHE A 163 21.02 3.60 7.77
N THR A 164 20.86 2.33 7.42
CA THR A 164 21.64 1.77 6.30
C THR A 164 21.27 2.51 5.02
N THR A 165 22.20 2.68 4.08
CA THR A 165 21.94 3.40 2.81
C THR A 165 20.72 2.82 2.07
N LYS A 166 20.52 1.51 2.17
CA LYS A 166 19.37 0.78 1.63
C LYS A 166 18.05 1.25 2.26
N GLU A 167 18.00 1.36 3.58
CA GLU A 167 16.79 1.79 4.31
C GLU A 167 16.41 3.25 4.03
N ILE A 168 17.39 4.15 3.87
CA ILE A 168 17.13 5.57 3.50
C ILE A 168 16.47 5.67 2.13
N ILE A 169 16.98 4.90 1.17
CA ILE A 169 16.39 4.84 -0.18
C ILE A 169 14.96 4.29 -0.06
N GLY A 170 14.75 3.21 0.69
CA GLY A 170 13.43 2.64 0.92
C GLY A 170 12.45 3.63 1.55
N PHE A 171 12.88 4.37 2.57
CA PHE A 171 12.10 5.41 3.23
C PHE A 171 11.69 6.54 2.28
N THR A 172 12.62 6.99 1.43
CA THR A 172 12.38 8.08 0.48
C THR A 172 11.39 7.64 -0.60
N ILE A 173 11.54 6.41 -1.12
CA ILE A 173 10.62 5.84 -2.10
C ILE A 173 9.23 5.62 -1.48
N GLY A 174 9.15 5.12 -0.24
CA GLY A 174 7.89 5.00 0.50
C GLY A 174 7.21 6.36 0.76
N SER A 175 8.01 7.40 0.98
CA SER A 175 7.50 8.78 1.13
C SER A 175 6.94 9.30 -0.20
N ALA A 176 7.60 9.03 -1.32
CA ALA A 176 7.09 9.37 -2.65
C ALA A 176 5.78 8.62 -2.97
N SER A 177 5.69 7.33 -2.61
CA SER A 177 4.45 6.54 -2.70
C SER A 177 3.29 7.22 -1.96
N SER A 178 3.54 7.65 -0.72
CA SER A 178 2.54 8.32 0.11
C SER A 178 2.04 9.61 -0.54
N LEU A 179 2.93 10.41 -1.12
CA LEU A 179 2.55 11.60 -1.88
C LEU A 179 1.74 11.26 -3.12
N LEU A 180 2.10 10.21 -3.87
CA LEU A 180 1.35 9.75 -5.03
C LEU A 180 -0.07 9.31 -4.64
N TYR A 181 -0.22 8.59 -3.52
CA TYR A 181 -1.55 8.22 -3.02
C TYR A 181 -2.38 9.46 -2.67
N LEU A 182 -1.82 10.44 -1.97
CA LEU A 182 -2.53 11.69 -1.64
C LEU A 182 -2.93 12.45 -2.92
N CYS A 183 -2.00 12.59 -3.87
CA CYS A 183 -2.24 13.27 -5.14
C CYS A 183 -3.25 12.54 -6.03
N SER A 184 -3.34 11.21 -5.96
CA SER A 184 -4.30 10.41 -6.73
C SER A 184 -5.75 10.83 -6.48
N ARG A 185 -6.05 11.38 -5.29
CA ARG A 185 -7.41 11.79 -4.92
C ARG A 185 -7.90 13.02 -5.67
N LEU A 186 -6.98 13.86 -6.17
CA LEU A 186 -7.32 15.10 -6.89
C LEU A 186 -8.03 14.84 -8.23
N PRO A 187 -7.52 13.96 -9.13
CA PRO A 187 -8.23 13.58 -10.35
C PRO A 187 -9.66 13.09 -10.13
N GLN A 188 -9.88 12.25 -9.11
CA GLN A 188 -11.20 11.71 -8.83
C GLN A 188 -12.15 12.79 -8.29
N MET A 189 -11.66 13.67 -7.42
CA MET A 189 -12.43 14.83 -6.93
C MET A 189 -12.83 15.76 -8.08
N TYR A 190 -11.91 16.03 -9.00
CA TYR A 190 -12.20 16.85 -10.19
C TYR A 190 -13.32 16.22 -11.05
N MET A 191 -13.25 14.91 -11.30
CA MET A 191 -14.28 14.20 -12.06
C MET A 191 -15.64 14.23 -11.36
N ASN A 192 -15.68 14.02 -10.04
CA ASN A 192 -16.91 14.12 -9.24
C ASN A 192 -17.52 15.53 -9.32
N PHE A 193 -16.68 16.57 -9.19
CA PHE A 193 -17.12 17.97 -9.31
C PHE A 193 -17.71 18.26 -10.69
N ARG A 194 -17.04 17.79 -11.75
CA ARG A 194 -17.53 17.97 -13.14
C ARG A 194 -18.84 17.26 -13.42
N ARG A 195 -19.05 16.08 -12.84
CA ARG A 195 -20.24 15.25 -13.06
C ARG A 195 -21.44 15.69 -12.23
N LYS A 196 -21.24 16.53 -11.20
CA LYS A 196 -22.29 16.97 -10.24
C LYS A 196 -23.09 15.80 -9.62
N SER A 197 -22.53 14.60 -9.62
CA SER A 197 -23.18 13.38 -9.15
C SER A 197 -22.15 12.47 -8.50
N THR A 198 -22.56 11.82 -7.42
CA THR A 198 -21.86 10.71 -6.78
C THR A 198 -22.55 9.37 -7.07
N GLU A 199 -23.47 9.32 -8.05
CA GLU A 199 -24.08 8.05 -8.48
C GLU A 199 -23.00 7.07 -8.94
N GLY A 200 -22.93 5.93 -8.24
CA GLY A 200 -21.99 4.87 -8.52
C GLY A 200 -21.02 4.54 -7.39
N VAL A 201 -20.90 5.40 -6.36
CA VAL A 201 -20.08 5.13 -5.18
C VAL A 201 -20.94 4.47 -4.08
N SER A 202 -20.63 3.21 -3.75
CA SER A 202 -21.32 2.50 -2.68
C SER A 202 -20.76 2.91 -1.32
N TYR A 203 -21.61 3.47 -0.45
CA TYR A 203 -21.26 3.85 0.93
C TYR A 203 -20.70 2.68 1.75
N PHE A 204 -21.17 1.45 1.48
CA PHE A 204 -20.67 0.26 2.15
C PHE A 204 -19.21 -0.03 1.77
N LEU A 205 -18.86 0.09 0.48
CA LEU A 205 -17.47 -0.11 0.03
C LEU A 205 -16.56 0.98 0.55
N PHE A 206 -17.07 2.21 0.61
CA PHE A 206 -16.35 3.31 1.22
C PHE A 206 -16.09 3.07 2.72
N ALA A 207 -17.06 2.54 3.46
CA ALA A 207 -16.88 2.17 4.86
C ALA A 207 -15.83 1.05 5.05
N LEU A 208 -15.77 0.07 4.15
CA LEU A 208 -14.75 -0.97 4.17
C LEU A 208 -13.34 -0.41 3.90
N VAL A 209 -13.19 0.54 2.97
CA VAL A 209 -11.91 1.22 2.72
C VAL A 209 -11.47 2.04 3.93
N ILE A 210 -12.41 2.73 4.60
CA ILE A 210 -12.13 3.44 5.86
C ILE A 210 -11.65 2.47 6.93
N LEU A 211 -12.39 1.38 7.13
CA LEU A 211 -12.06 0.36 8.11
C LEU A 211 -10.69 -0.27 7.81
N GLY A 212 -10.39 -0.54 6.54
CA GLY A 212 -9.10 -1.06 6.08
C GLY A 212 -7.94 -0.13 6.44
N ASN A 213 -8.07 1.17 6.17
CA ASN A 213 -7.02 2.15 6.51
C ASN A 213 -6.85 2.34 8.03
N ILE A 214 -7.95 2.36 8.79
CA ILE A 214 -7.89 2.47 10.26
C ILE A 214 -7.18 1.25 10.84
N THR A 215 -7.60 0.05 10.43
CA THR A 215 -7.03 -1.21 10.93
C THR A 215 -5.57 -1.39 10.50
N TYR A 216 -5.19 -0.96 9.30
CA TYR A 216 -3.78 -0.90 8.88
C TYR A 216 -2.97 0.05 9.77
N GLY A 217 -3.40 1.30 9.94
CA GLY A 217 -2.70 2.27 10.76
C GLY A 217 -2.54 1.79 12.20
N LEU A 218 -3.60 1.21 12.78
CA LEU A 218 -3.54 0.61 14.12
C LEU A 218 -2.60 -0.59 14.18
N SER A 219 -2.57 -1.43 13.14
CA SER A 219 -1.64 -2.58 13.10
C SER A 219 -0.19 -2.12 13.22
N VAL A 220 0.19 -1.07 12.49
CA VAL A 220 1.55 -0.51 12.51
C VAL A 220 1.86 0.11 13.87
N LEU A 221 0.93 0.87 14.46
CA LEU A 221 1.11 1.52 15.76
C LEU A 221 1.19 0.54 16.93
N LEU A 222 0.49 -0.59 16.81
CA LEU A 222 0.43 -1.60 17.86
C LEU A 222 1.59 -2.58 17.81
N LYS A 223 2.39 -2.66 16.75
CA LYS A 223 3.56 -3.55 16.74
C LYS A 223 4.61 -3.09 17.76
N ASN A 224 5.21 -4.02 18.49
CA ASN A 224 6.35 -3.72 19.35
C ASN A 224 7.61 -3.43 18.50
N PRO A 225 8.42 -2.41 18.87
CA PRO A 225 9.73 -2.22 18.27
C PRO A 225 10.66 -3.42 18.46
N GLU A 226 11.65 -3.57 17.59
CA GLU A 226 12.66 -4.61 17.76
C GLU A 226 13.49 -4.40 19.05
N HIS A 227 14.09 -5.48 19.56
CA HIS A 227 14.92 -5.44 20.76
C HIS A 227 16.05 -4.42 20.63
N GLY A 228 16.01 -3.37 21.46
CA GLY A 228 16.99 -2.27 21.45
C GLY A 228 16.58 -1.05 20.59
N GLN A 229 15.47 -1.11 19.87
CA GLN A 229 14.90 0.03 19.16
C GLN A 229 13.91 0.78 20.08
N GLY A 230 14.04 2.11 20.16
CA GLY A 230 13.05 2.93 20.88
C GLY A 230 11.75 3.11 20.09
N GLU A 231 10.61 3.25 20.79
CA GLU A 231 9.29 3.43 20.16
C GLU A 231 9.24 4.61 19.17
N GLY A 232 9.86 5.75 19.52
CA GLY A 232 9.91 6.90 18.62
C GLY A 232 10.70 6.64 17.33
N SER A 233 11.79 5.87 17.42
CA SER A 233 12.57 5.46 16.25
C SER A 233 11.74 4.57 15.35
N TYR A 234 11.08 3.57 15.91
CA TYR A 234 10.17 2.69 15.19
C TYR A 234 9.10 3.48 14.42
N ILE A 235 8.37 4.38 15.09
CA ILE A 235 7.33 5.19 14.44
C ILE A 235 7.88 6.03 13.29
N ILE A 236 9.07 6.61 13.45
CA ILE A 236 9.71 7.36 12.35
C ILE A 236 9.97 6.44 11.17
N HIS A 237 10.48 5.22 11.37
CA HIS A 237 10.75 4.28 10.27
C HIS A 237 9.49 3.88 9.50
N HIS A 238 8.31 3.88 10.15
CA HIS A 238 7.03 3.55 9.50
C HIS A 238 6.22 4.77 9.07
N LEU A 239 6.73 5.99 9.28
CA LEU A 239 6.01 7.24 9.04
C LEU A 239 5.45 7.37 7.61
N PRO A 240 6.18 7.01 6.53
CA PRO A 240 5.65 7.08 5.18
C PRO A 240 4.37 6.25 5.04
N TRP A 241 4.40 4.98 5.44
CA TRP A 241 3.24 4.09 5.37
C TRP A 241 2.05 4.56 6.22
N LEU A 242 2.31 5.15 7.39
CA LEU A 242 1.27 5.77 8.22
C LEU A 242 0.64 6.98 7.52
N ILE A 243 1.44 7.85 6.91
CA ILE A 243 0.94 9.00 6.13
C ILE A 243 0.15 8.51 4.90
N GLY A 244 0.69 7.52 4.19
CA GLY A 244 0.05 6.92 3.02
C GLY A 244 -1.32 6.31 3.32
N SER A 245 -1.53 5.76 4.53
CA SER A 245 -2.83 5.18 4.91
C SER A 245 -3.74 6.17 5.66
N LEU A 246 -3.28 6.74 6.79
CA LEU A 246 -4.12 7.63 7.61
C LEU A 246 -4.31 9.01 6.98
N GLY A 247 -3.31 9.49 6.23
CA GLY A 247 -3.41 10.74 5.47
C GLY A 247 -4.40 10.63 4.31
N THR A 248 -4.36 9.53 3.56
CA THR A 248 -5.34 9.29 2.47
C THR A 248 -6.75 9.11 3.02
N LEU A 249 -6.91 8.35 4.11
CA LEU A 249 -8.17 8.24 4.84
C LEU A 249 -8.72 9.63 5.21
N SER A 250 -7.88 10.50 5.77
CA SER A 250 -8.28 11.85 6.17
C SER A 250 -8.75 12.69 4.98
N LEU A 251 -8.04 12.61 3.84
CA LEU A 251 -8.46 13.27 2.61
C LEU A 251 -9.76 12.68 2.07
N ASP A 252 -9.92 11.37 2.07
CA ASP A 252 -11.11 10.68 1.56
C ASP A 252 -12.36 11.08 2.35
N LEU A 253 -12.24 11.23 3.68
CA LEU A 253 -13.31 11.74 4.55
C LEU A 253 -13.65 13.21 4.26
N LEU A 254 -12.64 14.07 4.13
CA LEU A 254 -12.83 15.48 3.80
C LEU A 254 -13.52 15.64 2.44
N VAL A 255 -12.98 14.97 1.41
CA VAL A 255 -13.54 15.01 0.05
C VAL A 255 -14.98 14.53 0.04
N SER A 256 -15.30 13.46 0.78
CA SER A 256 -16.67 12.94 0.88
C SER A 256 -17.62 13.95 1.52
N PHE A 257 -17.22 14.59 2.61
CA PHE A 257 -18.00 15.62 3.29
C PHE A 257 -18.24 16.85 2.39
N TYR A 258 -17.18 17.36 1.75
CA TYR A 258 -17.29 18.51 0.85
C TYR A 258 -18.13 18.22 -0.40
N SER A 259 -17.97 17.03 -1.00
CA SER A 259 -18.73 16.63 -2.18
C SER A 259 -20.23 16.58 -1.88
N GLN A 260 -20.62 15.98 -0.75
CA GLN A 260 -22.03 15.93 -0.31
C GLN A 260 -22.61 17.33 -0.09
N LYS A 261 -21.86 18.22 0.58
CA LYS A 261 -22.31 19.59 0.87
C LYS A 261 -22.49 20.43 -0.39
N ILE A 262 -21.57 20.32 -1.35
CA ILE A 262 -21.65 21.03 -2.64
C ILE A 262 -22.84 20.53 -3.47
N ILE A 263 -23.06 19.21 -3.55
CA ILE A 263 -24.19 18.63 -4.28
C ILE A 263 -25.52 19.09 -3.66
N HIS A 264 -25.63 19.06 -2.33
CA HIS A 264 -26.83 19.54 -1.64
C HIS A 264 -27.12 21.03 -1.89
N LEU A 265 -26.08 21.87 -1.95
CA LEU A 265 -26.21 23.29 -2.28
C LEU A 265 -26.55 23.55 -3.75
N LEU A 266 -26.13 22.69 -4.67
CA LEU A 266 -26.42 22.80 -6.10
C LEU A 266 -27.80 22.23 -6.48
N ILE A 267 -28.33 21.26 -5.74
CA ILE A 267 -29.68 20.72 -5.94
C ILE A 267 -30.75 21.66 -5.36
N LEU A 268 -30.43 22.41 -4.30
CA LEU A 268 -31.34 23.37 -3.68
C LEU A 268 -31.34 24.76 -4.35
N ARG A 269 -30.72 24.91 -5.53
CA ARG A 269 -30.67 26.15 -6.31
C ARG A 269 -31.26 25.92 -7.70
#